data_AF-A0A9D5VRE0-F1
#
_entry.id   AF-A0A9D5VRE0-F1
#
_cell.length_a   1.000
_cell.length_b   1.000
_cell.length_c   1.000
_cell.angle_alpha   90.00
_cell.angle_beta   90.00
_cell.angle_gamma   90.00
#
_symmetry.space_group_name_H-M   'P 1'
#
loop_
_entity.id
_entity.type
_entity.pdbx_description
1 polymer ?
#
loop_
_entity_poly.entity_id
_entity_poly.type
_entity_poly.pdbx_seq_one_letter_code
_entity_poly.pdbx_strand_id
1 'polypeptide(L)'
;MLLIGETIENKLSKSSFDLITFIRDIAIINLAKTIMIIPGKDVRTVSEKINQKEGIDTLALEHDSLMYPNPLLLAKALISVISKKLPAYICLSHNMLNCQIAGILAHHLSVPCISAVESFSESDDGDIIFRRSIFNGKLKAEIKPQHIETVIITIISNIPSNPSPIKEFDNRAKVMIEKVYAQENNFIPINIKKREDNDRSLEEAEVIVSAGKGIGKAENISLIQDTASIFNHSTIGASRVVCDLGWLPYSKQIGETGKKVNPQLYLACGISGSTQHLAGIKDAKMIIAINSDPQAVIFNIAQYGIIEDLKTFLPILIKKYQESLK
;
A
#
# COMPACT_ATOMS: atom_id res chain seq x y z
N MET A 1 -0.15 -2.80 22.36
CA MET A 1 0.14 -2.20 21.05
C MET A 1 -1.13 -1.58 20.50
N LEU A 2 -1.02 -0.41 19.89
CA LEU A 2 -2.17 0.34 19.37
C LEU A 2 -2.04 0.45 17.85
N LEU A 3 -3.04 -0.06 17.13
CA LEU A 3 -3.09 -0.01 15.67
C LEU A 3 -4.10 1.04 15.24
N ILE A 4 -3.72 1.89 14.29
CA ILE A 4 -4.64 2.87 13.70
C ILE A 4 -5.16 2.27 12.39
N GLY A 5 -6.42 1.85 12.42
CA GLY A 5 -7.14 1.35 11.26
C GLY A 5 -7.58 2.46 10.33
N GLU A 6 -7.66 2.15 9.05
CA GLU A 6 -8.20 3.05 8.05
C GLU A 6 -9.46 2.47 7.45
N THR A 7 -10.47 3.32 7.30
CA THR A 7 -11.71 2.94 6.64
C THR A 7 -11.95 3.79 5.41
N ILE A 8 -12.46 3.15 4.37
CA ILE A 8 -13.03 3.80 3.19
C ILE A 8 -14.45 3.27 3.09
N GLU A 9 -15.45 4.16 3.16
CA GLU A 9 -16.88 3.77 3.17
C GLU A 9 -17.20 2.71 4.22
N ASN A 10 -16.65 2.85 5.43
CA ASN A 10 -16.81 1.90 6.53
C ASN A 10 -16.37 0.47 6.16
N LYS A 11 -15.41 0.34 5.25
CA LYS A 11 -14.66 -0.90 5.00
C LYS A 11 -13.22 -0.69 5.39
N LEU A 12 -12.67 -1.64 6.14
CA LEU A 12 -11.27 -1.61 6.54
C LEU A 12 -10.37 -1.80 5.31
N SER A 13 -9.34 -0.95 5.17
CA SER A 13 -8.41 -1.01 4.05
C SER A 13 -7.53 -2.27 4.08
N LYS A 14 -7.02 -2.71 2.92
CA LYS A 14 -6.06 -3.82 2.82
C LYS A 14 -4.82 -3.58 3.70
N SER A 15 -4.29 -2.36 3.66
CA SER A 15 -3.13 -1.95 4.46
C SER A 15 -3.35 -2.06 5.98
N SER A 16 -4.60 -1.95 6.44
CA SER A 16 -4.93 -2.18 7.85
C SER A 16 -4.89 -3.67 8.21
N PHE A 17 -5.25 -4.58 7.29
CA PHE A 17 -5.08 -6.02 7.51
C PHE A 17 -3.59 -6.43 7.50
N ASP A 18 -2.80 -5.83 6.60
CA ASP A 18 -1.33 -6.01 6.61
C ASP A 18 -0.74 -5.54 7.95
N LEU A 19 -1.22 -4.41 8.47
CA LEU A 19 -0.82 -3.86 9.77
C LEU A 19 -1.14 -4.81 10.94
N ILE A 20 -2.35 -5.40 10.96
CA ILE A 20 -2.73 -6.41 11.96
C ILE A 20 -1.78 -7.59 11.91
N THR A 21 -1.51 -8.10 10.71
CA THR A 21 -0.66 -9.28 10.52
C THR A 21 0.76 -9.01 11.01
N PHE A 22 1.36 -7.89 10.58
CA PHE A 22 2.72 -7.51 10.97
C PHE A 22 2.87 -7.35 12.49
N ILE A 23 1.90 -6.74 13.15
CA ILE A 23 1.97 -6.46 14.58
C ILE A 23 1.63 -7.68 15.43
N ARG A 24 0.85 -8.64 14.91
CA ARG A 24 0.51 -9.87 15.65
C ARG A 24 1.77 -10.64 16.05
N ASP A 25 2.74 -10.76 15.16
CA ASP A 25 4.01 -11.44 15.45
C ASP A 25 4.83 -10.70 16.53
N ILE A 26 4.89 -9.36 16.47
CA ILE A 26 5.56 -8.55 17.51
C ILE A 26 4.81 -8.64 18.85
N ALA A 27 3.48 -8.67 18.82
CA ALA A 27 2.63 -8.76 20.01
C ALA A 27 2.81 -10.10 20.74
N ILE A 28 3.01 -11.20 20.00
CA ILE A 28 3.33 -12.51 20.56
C ILE A 28 4.67 -12.48 21.29
N ILE A 29 5.72 -11.92 20.68
CA ILE A 29 7.06 -11.80 21.28
C ILE A 29 6.99 -11.01 22.59
N ASN A 30 6.31 -9.87 22.58
CA ASN A 30 6.23 -8.97 23.74
C ASN A 30 5.11 -9.35 24.75
N LEU A 31 4.38 -10.45 24.52
CA LEU A 31 3.18 -10.81 25.29
C LEU A 31 2.20 -9.63 25.48
N ALA A 32 2.11 -8.78 24.45
CA ALA A 32 1.45 -7.48 24.53
C ALA A 32 0.01 -7.58 24.02
N LYS A 33 -0.93 -6.99 24.76
CA LYS A 33 -2.31 -6.85 24.29
C LYS A 33 -2.38 -5.86 23.12
N THR A 34 -3.15 -6.20 22.09
CA THR A 34 -3.35 -5.39 20.90
C THR A 34 -4.75 -4.78 20.88
N ILE A 35 -4.82 -3.47 20.61
CA ILE A 35 -6.08 -2.72 20.42
C ILE A 35 -6.02 -2.02 19.06
N MET A 36 -7.08 -2.11 18.28
CA MET A 36 -7.22 -1.40 17.02
C MET A 36 -8.23 -0.26 17.13
N ILE A 37 -7.78 0.97 16.91
CA ILE A 37 -8.65 2.13 16.78
C ILE A 37 -9.16 2.19 15.35
N ILE A 38 -10.48 2.28 15.20
CA ILE A 38 -11.14 2.44 13.91
C ILE A 38 -11.84 3.81 13.94
N PRO A 39 -11.24 4.86 13.35
CA PRO A 39 -11.82 6.17 13.26
C PRO A 39 -12.79 6.29 12.09
N GLY A 40 -13.86 7.06 12.30
CA GLY A 40 -14.77 7.43 11.22
C GLY A 40 -16.16 7.81 11.70
N LYS A 41 -17.10 7.82 10.76
CA LYS A 41 -18.52 8.01 11.03
C LYS A 41 -19.24 6.66 11.04
N ASP A 42 -20.01 6.37 12.09
CA ASP A 42 -20.80 5.14 12.24
C ASP A 42 -19.98 3.85 12.10
N VAL A 43 -18.78 3.83 12.70
CA VAL A 43 -17.78 2.75 12.54
C VAL A 43 -17.91 1.62 13.56
N ARG A 44 -18.91 1.65 14.44
CA ARG A 44 -19.22 0.58 15.39
C ARG A 44 -19.34 -0.80 14.71
N THR A 45 -20.16 -0.92 13.67
CA THR A 45 -20.41 -2.21 13.01
C THR A 45 -19.14 -2.77 12.35
N VAL A 46 -18.27 -1.90 11.84
CA VAL A 46 -16.97 -2.30 11.29
C VAL A 46 -16.08 -2.82 12.41
N SER A 47 -16.07 -2.13 13.55
CA SER A 47 -15.29 -2.50 14.73
C SER A 47 -15.71 -3.84 15.31
N GLU A 48 -17.02 -4.13 15.34
CA GLU A 48 -17.56 -5.43 15.75
C GLU A 48 -17.14 -6.54 14.78
N LYS A 49 -17.22 -6.30 13.46
CA LYS A 49 -16.79 -7.29 12.45
C LYS A 49 -15.30 -7.60 12.52
N ILE A 50 -14.45 -6.59 12.69
CA ILE A 50 -13.00 -6.79 12.80
C ILE A 50 -12.65 -7.52 14.10
N ASN A 51 -13.28 -7.15 15.22
CA ASN A 51 -13.13 -7.87 16.48
C ASN A 51 -13.49 -9.35 16.34
N GLN A 52 -14.65 -9.65 15.75
CA GLN A 52 -15.10 -11.02 15.51
C GLN A 52 -14.20 -11.80 14.55
N LYS A 53 -13.60 -11.14 13.55
CA LYS A 53 -12.79 -11.79 12.51
C LYS A 53 -11.33 -11.97 12.91
N GLU A 54 -10.76 -11.03 13.66
CA GLU A 54 -9.32 -10.98 13.95
C GLU A 54 -8.98 -11.29 15.42
N GLY A 55 -9.98 -11.38 16.29
CA GLY A 55 -9.80 -11.68 17.72
C GLY A 55 -9.04 -10.59 18.49
N ILE A 56 -9.09 -9.34 18.01
CA ILE A 56 -8.41 -8.19 18.63
C ILE A 56 -9.42 -7.24 19.26
N ASP A 57 -9.04 -6.58 20.36
CA ASP A 57 -9.84 -5.49 20.91
C ASP A 57 -9.96 -4.36 19.87
N THR A 58 -11.16 -3.80 19.73
CA THR A 58 -11.41 -2.67 18.84
C THR A 58 -11.97 -1.48 19.60
N LEU A 59 -11.59 -0.28 19.17
CA LEU A 59 -12.14 0.99 19.64
C LEU A 59 -12.72 1.75 18.45
N ALA A 60 -14.04 1.84 18.39
CA ALA A 60 -14.75 2.70 17.44
C ALA A 60 -14.59 4.17 17.89
N LEU A 61 -13.80 4.94 17.15
CA LEU A 61 -13.58 6.36 17.41
C LEU A 61 -14.48 7.19 16.51
N GLU A 62 -15.64 7.59 17.05
CA GLU A 62 -16.76 8.11 16.27
C GLU A 62 -16.85 9.63 16.30
N HIS A 63 -16.85 10.23 15.11
CA HIS A 63 -17.26 11.62 14.89
C HIS A 63 -17.52 11.90 13.40
N ASP A 64 -18.52 12.75 13.11
CA ASP A 64 -18.90 13.09 11.73
C ASP A 64 -17.74 13.70 10.92
N SER A 65 -16.87 14.50 11.56
CA SER A 65 -15.72 15.10 10.89
C SER A 65 -14.63 14.10 10.48
N LEU A 66 -14.67 12.87 11.00
CA LEU A 66 -13.75 11.79 10.65
C LEU A 66 -14.24 10.98 9.45
N MET A 67 -15.41 11.33 8.87
CA MET A 67 -15.90 10.74 7.63
C MET A 67 -14.92 10.91 6.46
N TYR A 68 -14.15 12.00 6.47
CA TYR A 68 -13.21 12.33 5.41
C TYR A 68 -11.75 12.30 5.89
N PRO A 69 -10.80 11.89 5.04
CA PRO A 69 -9.38 11.91 5.40
C PRO A 69 -8.92 13.32 5.77
N ASN A 70 -8.63 13.54 7.05
CA ASN A 70 -8.05 14.77 7.56
C ASN A 70 -7.00 14.43 8.63
N PRO A 71 -5.70 14.56 8.32
CA PRO A 71 -4.64 14.11 9.22
C PRO A 71 -4.60 14.92 10.51
N LEU A 72 -4.89 16.23 10.46
CA LEU A 72 -4.88 17.10 11.63
C LEU A 72 -6.01 16.72 12.61
N LEU A 73 -7.22 16.57 12.09
CA LEU A 73 -8.38 16.18 12.90
C LEU A 73 -8.22 14.79 13.49
N LEU A 74 -7.77 13.83 12.68
CA LEU A 74 -7.57 12.47 13.16
C LEU A 74 -6.45 12.40 14.20
N ALA A 75 -5.32 13.08 14.00
CA ALA A 75 -4.25 13.14 14.99
C ALA A 75 -4.74 13.73 16.32
N LYS A 76 -5.50 14.83 16.29
CA LYS A 76 -6.11 15.44 17.49
C LYS A 76 -7.06 14.48 18.22
N ALA A 77 -7.92 13.79 17.48
CA ALA A 77 -8.82 12.77 18.05
C ALA A 77 -8.02 11.64 18.70
N LEU A 78 -6.99 11.12 18.02
CA LEU A 78 -6.11 10.08 18.55
C LEU A 78 -5.36 10.52 19.81
N ILE A 79 -4.85 11.76 19.85
CA ILE A 79 -4.18 12.32 21.03
C ILE A 79 -5.09 12.25 22.25
N SER A 80 -6.37 12.61 22.11
CA SER A 80 -7.33 12.61 23.23
C SER A 80 -7.57 11.22 23.85
N VAL A 81 -7.34 10.16 23.08
CA VAL A 81 -7.47 8.77 23.51
C VAL A 81 -6.13 8.24 24.03
N ILE A 82 -5.04 8.48 23.29
CA ILE A 82 -3.71 7.93 23.55
C ILE A 82 -3.09 8.54 24.80
N SER A 83 -3.31 9.84 25.07
CA SER A 83 -2.71 10.53 26.21
C SER A 83 -3.16 9.98 27.57
N LYS A 84 -4.28 9.23 27.63
CA LYS A 84 -4.76 8.60 28.86
C LYS A 84 -3.85 7.44 29.32
N LYS A 85 -3.23 6.73 28.37
CA LYS A 85 -2.30 5.63 28.64
C LYS A 85 -1.47 5.35 27.39
N LEU A 86 -0.17 5.65 27.45
CA LEU A 86 0.73 5.45 26.33
C LEU A 86 0.98 3.95 26.07
N PRO A 87 0.78 3.47 24.83
CA PRO A 87 1.10 2.10 24.45
C PRO A 87 2.57 1.96 24.04
N ALA A 88 3.17 0.77 24.23
CA ALA A 88 4.54 0.50 23.77
C ALA A 88 4.80 0.82 22.29
N TYR A 89 3.82 0.54 21.44
CA TYR A 89 3.86 0.84 20.02
C TYR A 89 2.55 1.46 19.55
N ILE A 90 2.67 2.52 18.75
CA ILE A 90 1.59 3.12 17.97
C ILE A 90 1.89 2.85 16.50
N CYS A 91 1.05 2.05 15.87
CA CYS A 91 1.33 1.46 14.56
C CYS A 91 0.35 2.00 13.52
N LEU A 92 0.87 2.49 12.40
CA LEU A 92 0.08 3.00 11.27
C LEU A 92 0.57 2.37 9.96
N SER A 93 -0.30 2.28 8.95
CA SER A 93 0.16 1.95 7.59
C SER A 93 0.96 3.11 6.99
N HIS A 94 2.01 2.85 6.22
CA HIS A 94 2.87 3.87 5.62
C HIS A 94 2.27 4.42 4.32
N ASN A 95 1.45 5.44 4.45
CA ASN A 95 0.85 6.18 3.33
C ASN A 95 0.86 7.69 3.60
N MET A 96 0.39 8.49 2.64
CA MET A 96 0.42 9.95 2.73
C MET A 96 -0.31 10.50 3.96
N LEU A 97 -1.47 9.94 4.29
CA LEU A 97 -2.29 10.40 5.42
C LEU A 97 -1.61 10.08 6.76
N ASN A 98 -1.24 8.81 6.94
CA ASN A 98 -0.67 8.31 8.19
C ASN A 98 0.74 8.81 8.45
N CYS A 99 1.54 9.11 7.43
CA CYS A 99 2.84 9.74 7.63
C CYS A 99 2.70 11.14 8.25
N GLN A 100 1.67 11.90 7.86
CA GLN A 100 1.38 13.20 8.47
C GLN A 100 0.90 13.02 9.92
N ILE A 101 -0.02 12.09 10.16
CA ILE A 101 -0.51 11.76 11.50
C ILE A 101 0.64 11.33 12.42
N ALA A 102 1.50 10.42 11.96
CA ALA A 102 2.64 9.92 12.71
C ALA A 102 3.60 11.05 13.12
N GLY A 103 3.86 12.00 12.22
CA GLY A 103 4.66 13.20 12.55
C GLY A 103 4.01 14.08 13.62
N ILE A 104 2.71 14.33 13.51
CA ILE A 104 1.96 15.12 14.51
C ILE A 104 1.95 14.42 15.87
N LEU A 105 1.68 13.11 15.90
CA LEU A 105 1.69 12.30 17.12
C LEU A 105 3.08 12.28 17.76
N ALA A 106 4.15 12.10 16.97
CA ALA A 106 5.52 12.06 17.46
C ALA A 106 5.91 13.37 18.14
N HIS A 107 5.57 14.50 17.51
CA HIS A 107 5.81 15.81 18.08
C HIS A 107 5.00 16.04 19.37
N HIS A 108 3.68 15.79 19.34
CA HIS A 108 2.81 16.07 20.48
C HIS A 108 3.07 15.16 21.68
N LEU A 109 3.40 13.90 21.45
CA LEU A 109 3.68 12.93 22.51
C LEU A 109 5.16 12.94 22.94
N SER A 110 6.03 13.68 22.23
CA SER A 110 7.49 13.69 22.44
C SER A 110 8.10 12.28 22.39
N VAL A 111 7.70 11.49 21.38
CA VAL A 111 8.14 10.11 21.17
C VAL A 111 8.80 9.94 19.79
N PRO A 112 9.74 8.98 19.63
CA PRO A 112 10.36 8.71 18.35
C PRO A 112 9.35 8.13 17.34
N CYS A 113 9.64 8.37 16.06
CA CYS A 113 8.90 7.79 14.95
C CYS A 113 9.85 7.07 13.97
N ILE A 114 9.63 5.77 13.75
CA ILE A 114 10.32 4.99 12.72
C ILE A 114 9.38 4.84 11.52
N SER A 115 9.67 5.57 10.45
CA SER A 115 8.85 5.50 9.24
C SER A 115 9.29 4.37 8.30
N ALA A 116 8.39 3.98 7.38
CA ALA A 116 8.65 3.03 6.29
C ALA A 116 9.29 1.70 6.74
N VAL A 117 8.80 1.11 7.85
CA VAL A 117 9.26 -0.21 8.32
C VAL A 117 8.83 -1.29 7.34
N GLU A 118 9.76 -2.19 7.01
CA GLU A 118 9.58 -3.28 6.05
C GLU A 118 9.60 -4.66 6.73
N SER A 119 10.39 -4.80 7.79
CA SER A 119 10.50 -6.03 8.58
C SER A 119 11.05 -5.73 9.97
N PHE A 120 11.05 -6.75 10.83
CA PHE A 120 11.68 -6.70 12.13
C PHE A 120 12.43 -8.00 12.42
N SER A 121 13.31 -7.98 13.42
CA SER A 121 13.86 -9.18 14.05
C SER A 121 13.99 -8.96 15.54
N GLU A 122 14.07 -10.06 16.27
CA GLU A 122 14.43 -10.06 17.69
C GLU A 122 15.96 -10.09 17.82
N SER A 123 16.49 -9.32 18.77
CA SER A 123 17.91 -9.39 19.18
C SER A 123 18.11 -10.45 20.27
N ASP A 124 19.37 -10.82 20.54
CA ASP A 124 19.70 -11.80 21.58
C ASP A 124 19.20 -11.38 22.98
N ASP A 125 19.05 -10.06 23.21
CA ASP A 125 18.54 -9.48 24.45
C ASP A 125 17.00 -9.39 24.50
N GLY A 126 16.29 -9.89 23.48
CA GLY A 126 14.82 -9.85 23.36
C GLY A 126 14.25 -8.54 22.80
N ASP A 127 15.09 -7.56 22.47
CA ASP A 127 14.63 -6.29 21.89
C ASP A 127 14.27 -6.43 20.40
N ILE A 128 13.28 -5.66 19.96
CA ILE A 128 12.85 -5.61 18.56
C ILE A 128 13.71 -4.62 17.76
N ILE A 129 14.30 -5.11 16.67
CA ILE A 129 15.07 -4.33 15.69
C ILE A 129 14.21 -4.15 14.44
N PHE A 130 13.91 -2.91 14.07
CA PHE A 130 13.16 -2.59 12.86
C PHE A 130 14.09 -2.39 11.67
N ARG A 131 13.68 -2.89 10.50
CA ARG A 131 14.42 -2.72 9.25
C ARG A 131 13.64 -1.85 8.27
N ARG A 132 14.35 -0.94 7.61
CA ARG A 132 13.81 -0.13 6.51
C ARG A 132 14.84 0.14 5.43
N SER A 133 14.36 0.36 4.21
CA SER A 133 15.18 0.91 3.13
C SER A 133 15.43 2.41 3.32
N ILE A 134 16.67 2.83 3.07
CA ILE A 134 17.07 4.24 2.93
C ILE A 134 17.85 4.42 1.61
N PHE A 135 18.05 5.66 1.18
CA PHE A 135 18.71 5.98 -0.10
C PHE A 135 18.12 5.22 -1.29
N ASN A 136 16.79 5.25 -1.45
CA ASN A 136 16.05 4.53 -2.50
C ASN A 136 16.24 2.99 -2.50
N GLY A 137 16.59 2.41 -1.35
CA GLY A 137 16.79 0.97 -1.18
C GLY A 137 18.23 0.51 -1.42
N LYS A 138 19.17 1.44 -1.61
CA LYS A 138 20.61 1.11 -1.69
C LYS A 138 21.16 0.59 -0.37
N LEU A 139 20.62 1.06 0.76
CA LEU A 139 21.01 0.61 2.08
C LEU A 139 19.78 0.14 2.86
N LYS A 140 19.97 -0.88 3.69
CA LYS A 140 19.03 -1.31 4.73
C LYS A 140 19.53 -0.76 6.06
N ALA A 141 18.69 0.01 6.74
CA ALA A 141 18.94 0.49 8.08
C ALA A 141 18.28 -0.45 9.09
N GLU A 142 19.03 -0.85 10.10
CA GLU A 142 18.53 -1.53 11.30
C GLU A 142 18.42 -0.51 12.42
N ILE A 143 17.23 -0.40 13.02
CA ILE A 143 16.89 0.65 13.96
C ILE A 143 16.33 0.00 15.22
N LYS A 144 17.06 0.14 16.32
CA LYS A 144 16.64 -0.25 17.68
C LYS A 144 16.29 1.01 18.47
N PRO A 145 15.03 1.21 18.90
CA PRO A 145 14.69 2.28 19.83
C PRO A 145 15.46 2.11 21.15
N GLN A 146 16.14 3.15 21.63
CA GLN A 146 16.85 3.11 22.92
C GLN A 146 16.08 3.90 23.98
N HIS A 147 15.92 3.34 25.19
CA HIS A 147 15.43 4.03 26.39
C HIS A 147 14.04 4.69 26.29
N ILE A 148 13.09 4.06 25.58
CA ILE A 148 11.79 4.69 25.29
C ILE A 148 10.63 3.72 25.53
N GLU A 149 9.62 4.19 26.27
CA GLU A 149 8.41 3.42 26.62
C GLU A 149 7.36 3.36 25.50
N THR A 150 7.46 4.21 24.48
CA THR A 150 6.48 4.31 23.40
C THR A 150 7.14 4.72 22.08
N VAL A 151 6.92 3.95 21.02
CA VAL A 151 7.46 4.22 19.69
C VAL A 151 6.34 4.28 18.67
N ILE A 152 6.35 5.29 17.81
CA ILE A 152 5.47 5.34 16.65
C ILE A 152 6.17 4.64 15.48
N ILE A 153 5.47 3.73 14.80
CA ILE A 153 5.97 3.07 13.60
C ILE A 153 4.96 3.19 12.47
N THR A 154 5.45 3.48 11.26
CA THR A 154 4.65 3.37 10.04
C THR A 154 5.17 2.21 9.20
N ILE A 155 4.29 1.31 8.76
CA ILE A 155 4.65 0.03 8.15
C ILE A 155 4.20 0.00 6.70
N ILE A 156 5.09 -0.38 5.78
CA ILE A 156 4.77 -0.45 4.35
C ILE A 156 3.71 -1.53 4.10
N SER A 157 2.79 -1.28 3.17
CA SER A 157 1.77 -2.26 2.76
C SER A 157 2.37 -3.39 1.91
N ASN A 158 1.66 -4.50 1.76
CA ASN A 158 2.09 -5.68 1.01
C ASN A 158 3.41 -6.31 1.49
N ILE A 159 3.71 -6.23 2.79
CA ILE A 159 4.83 -6.99 3.37
C ILE A 159 4.50 -8.48 3.21
N PRO A 160 5.40 -9.29 2.65
CA PRO A 160 5.21 -10.74 2.59
C PRO A 160 5.24 -11.30 4.01
N SER A 161 4.08 -11.39 4.64
CA SER A 161 3.87 -12.10 5.89
C SER A 161 3.29 -13.47 5.59
N ASN A 162 3.88 -14.52 6.15
CA ASN A 162 3.24 -15.82 6.26
C ASN A 162 2.47 -15.77 7.59
N PRO A 163 1.18 -15.40 7.61
CA PRO A 163 0.48 -15.21 8.88
C PRO A 163 0.55 -16.52 9.66
N SER A 164 1.05 -16.45 10.89
CA SER A 164 0.87 -17.55 11.83
C SER A 164 -0.62 -17.89 11.87
N PRO A 165 -1.03 -19.16 11.69
CA PRO A 165 -2.43 -19.53 11.70
C PRO A 165 -3.09 -19.01 12.97
N ILE A 166 -4.27 -18.41 12.81
CA ILE A 166 -5.06 -17.87 13.92
C ILE A 166 -5.30 -19.02 14.90
N LYS A 167 -4.53 -19.06 15.99
CA LYS A 167 -4.74 -20.00 17.08
C LYS A 167 -5.91 -19.49 17.91
N GLU A 168 -7.11 -19.89 17.46
CA GLU A 168 -8.40 -19.64 18.09
C GLU A 168 -8.77 -18.15 18.25
N PHE A 169 -10.05 -17.85 18.00
CA PHE A 169 -10.59 -16.53 18.31
C PHE A 169 -10.49 -16.30 19.82
N ASP A 170 -9.85 -15.22 20.27
CA ASP A 170 -10.03 -14.78 21.66
C ASP A 170 -11.46 -14.24 21.77
N ASN A 171 -12.39 -15.11 22.15
CA ASN A 171 -13.80 -14.77 22.39
C ASN A 171 -13.99 -13.73 23.52
N ARG A 172 -12.92 -13.26 24.15
CA ARG A 172 -12.91 -12.20 25.17
C ARG A 172 -12.48 -10.84 24.61
N ALA A 173 -12.15 -10.74 23.32
CA ALA A 173 -11.79 -9.48 22.70
C ALA A 173 -12.95 -8.48 22.80
N LYS A 174 -12.67 -7.24 23.19
CA LYS A 174 -13.67 -6.22 23.52
C LYS A 174 -13.88 -5.22 22.40
N VAL A 175 -15.13 -4.82 22.19
CA VAL A 175 -15.50 -3.67 21.36
C VAL A 175 -15.82 -2.49 22.27
N MET A 176 -15.08 -1.40 22.11
CA MET A 176 -15.26 -0.14 22.83
C MET A 176 -15.73 0.95 21.87
N ILE A 177 -16.45 1.94 22.38
CA ILE A 177 -16.95 3.07 21.59
C ILE A 177 -16.55 4.35 22.32
N GLU A 178 -15.89 5.26 21.61
CA GLU A 178 -15.54 6.58 22.12
C GLU A 178 -15.98 7.64 21.09
N LYS A 179 -16.84 8.54 21.55
CA LYS A 179 -17.26 9.71 20.76
C LYS A 179 -16.32 10.87 21.07
N VAL A 180 -15.65 11.38 20.06
CA VAL A 180 -14.76 12.55 20.23
C VAL A 180 -15.52 13.84 19.92
N TYR A 181 -15.18 14.91 20.63
CA TYR A 181 -15.79 16.21 20.39
C TYR A 181 -15.21 16.88 19.14
N ALA A 182 -16.05 17.63 18.43
CA ALA A 182 -15.66 18.43 17.28
C ALA A 182 -14.50 19.35 17.63
N GLN A 183 -13.38 19.19 16.93
CA GLN A 183 -12.24 20.09 17.05
C GLN A 183 -12.30 21.14 15.94
N GLU A 184 -11.78 22.34 16.22
CA GLU A 184 -11.63 23.38 15.21
C GLU A 184 -10.87 22.83 14.00
N ASN A 185 -11.53 22.94 12.85
CA ASN A 185 -11.04 22.46 11.57
C ASN A 185 -11.03 23.63 10.58
N ASN A 186 -9.85 24.02 10.13
CA ASN A 186 -9.70 25.06 9.10
C ASN A 186 -9.85 24.50 7.67
N PHE A 187 -10.13 23.20 7.52
CA PHE A 187 -10.27 22.53 6.22
C PHE A 187 -11.69 22.06 5.99
N ILE A 188 -12.34 22.57 4.94
CA ILE A 188 -13.67 22.14 4.53
C ILE A 188 -13.51 21.24 3.30
N PRO A 189 -13.80 19.93 3.39
CA PRO A 189 -13.79 19.06 2.21
C PRO A 189 -14.93 19.46 1.27
N ILE A 190 -14.60 19.84 0.04
CA ILE A 190 -15.58 20.33 -0.94
C ILE A 190 -16.19 19.16 -1.74
N ASN A 191 -15.38 18.19 -2.16
CA ASN A 191 -15.83 17.04 -2.94
C ASN A 191 -14.81 15.89 -2.86
N ILE A 192 -15.29 14.64 -2.96
CA ILE A 192 -14.48 13.45 -3.23
C ILE A 192 -14.87 12.91 -4.60
N LYS A 193 -13.93 12.97 -5.55
CA LYS A 193 -14.09 12.29 -6.84
C LYS A 193 -13.62 10.84 -6.67
N LYS A 194 -14.55 9.89 -6.75
CA LYS A 194 -14.20 8.47 -6.91
C LYS A 194 -13.46 8.28 -8.24
N ARG A 195 -12.41 7.46 -8.23
CA ARG A 195 -11.83 6.95 -9.49
C ARG A 195 -12.87 6.03 -10.12
N GLU A 196 -13.03 6.09 -11.44
CA GLU A 196 -13.94 5.18 -12.16
C GLU A 196 -13.49 3.72 -11.95
N ASP A 197 -14.42 2.86 -11.52
CA ASP A 197 -14.16 1.52 -10.93
C ASP A 197 -13.42 0.52 -11.83
N ASN A 198 -13.33 0.77 -13.13
CA ASN A 198 -12.55 -0.07 -14.05
C ASN A 198 -11.05 0.22 -14.03
N ASP A 199 -10.63 1.27 -13.34
CA ASP A 199 -9.24 1.71 -13.32
C ASP A 199 -8.57 1.35 -11.99
N ARG A 200 -8.31 0.04 -11.79
CA ARG A 200 -7.57 -0.45 -10.61
C ARG A 200 -6.28 0.34 -10.43
N SER A 201 -5.98 0.69 -9.18
CA SER A 201 -4.78 1.45 -8.86
C SER A 201 -3.54 0.65 -9.22
N LEU A 202 -2.58 1.30 -9.88
CA LEU A 202 -1.32 0.70 -10.28
C LEU A 202 -0.55 0.07 -9.11
N GLU A 203 -0.65 0.65 -7.91
CA GLU A 203 0.02 0.16 -6.71
C GLU A 203 -0.58 -1.14 -6.14
N GLU A 204 -1.82 -1.46 -6.49
CA GLU A 204 -2.57 -2.62 -5.96
C GLU A 204 -2.75 -3.74 -7.00
N ALA A 205 -2.40 -3.49 -8.25
CA ALA A 205 -2.61 -4.43 -9.33
C ALA A 205 -1.62 -5.62 -9.25
N GLU A 206 -2.15 -6.83 -9.42
CA GLU A 206 -1.33 -8.05 -9.49
C GLU A 206 -0.64 -8.17 -10.85
N VAL A 207 -1.30 -7.70 -11.91
CA VAL A 207 -0.76 -7.68 -13.27
C VAL A 207 -0.83 -6.27 -13.83
N ILE A 208 0.27 -5.78 -14.42
CA ILE A 208 0.30 -4.50 -15.10
C ILE A 208 0.76 -4.71 -16.53
N VAL A 209 -0.08 -4.36 -17.49
CA VAL A 209 0.30 -4.28 -18.91
C VAL A 209 0.60 -2.82 -19.24
N SER A 210 1.87 -2.52 -19.51
CA SER A 210 2.34 -1.13 -19.60
C SER A 210 2.75 -0.74 -21.00
N ALA A 211 2.23 0.39 -21.47
CA ALA A 211 2.53 0.96 -22.77
C ALA A 211 3.80 1.85 -22.74
N GLY A 212 4.70 1.62 -23.69
CA GLY A 212 5.81 2.52 -24.00
C GLY A 212 5.62 3.28 -25.31
N LYS A 213 6.56 4.15 -25.64
CA LYS A 213 6.57 4.90 -26.92
C LYS A 213 6.50 3.95 -28.13
N GLY A 214 7.03 2.73 -28.02
CA GLY A 214 7.01 1.72 -29.08
C GLY A 214 5.62 1.28 -29.53
N ILE A 215 4.55 1.62 -28.79
CA ILE A 215 3.17 1.41 -29.25
C ILE A 215 2.80 2.29 -30.46
N GLY A 216 3.55 3.37 -30.70
CA GLY A 216 3.54 4.17 -31.92
C GLY A 216 2.45 5.24 -31.99
N LYS A 217 1.19 4.92 -31.65
CA LYS A 217 0.06 5.87 -31.70
C LYS A 217 -0.94 5.66 -30.58
N ALA A 218 -1.77 6.68 -30.32
CA ALA A 218 -2.80 6.66 -29.29
C ALA A 218 -3.86 5.57 -29.52
N GLU A 219 -4.23 5.30 -30.77
CA GLU A 219 -5.26 4.32 -31.10
C GLU A 219 -4.84 2.90 -30.71
N ASN A 220 -3.54 2.64 -30.65
CA ASN A 220 -2.99 1.33 -30.27
C ASN A 220 -3.01 1.09 -28.75
N ILE A 221 -3.44 2.07 -27.94
CA ILE A 221 -3.67 1.87 -26.50
C ILE A 221 -4.81 0.87 -26.26
N SER A 222 -5.79 0.77 -27.17
CA SER A 222 -6.81 -0.28 -27.11
C SER A 222 -6.20 -1.67 -27.08
N LEU A 223 -5.12 -1.89 -27.84
CA LEU A 223 -4.42 -3.18 -27.87
C LEU A 223 -3.81 -3.54 -26.50
N ILE A 224 -3.37 -2.54 -25.75
CA ILE A 224 -2.86 -2.69 -24.39
C ILE A 224 -4.01 -3.00 -23.41
N GLN A 225 -5.16 -2.35 -23.59
CA GLN A 225 -6.38 -2.62 -22.82
C GLN A 225 -6.89 -4.04 -23.07
N ASP A 226 -6.98 -4.45 -24.33
CA ASP A 226 -7.38 -5.80 -24.73
C ASP A 226 -6.42 -6.85 -24.18
N THR A 227 -5.12 -6.59 -24.24
CA THR A 227 -4.11 -7.48 -23.63
C THR A 227 -4.27 -7.54 -22.12
N ALA A 228 -4.53 -6.42 -21.43
CA ALA A 228 -4.76 -6.44 -19.98
C ALA A 228 -6.01 -7.23 -19.61
N SER A 229 -7.04 -7.21 -20.45
CA SER A 229 -8.33 -7.87 -20.20
C SER A 229 -8.24 -9.40 -20.12
N ILE A 230 -7.18 -10.01 -20.67
CA ILE A 230 -6.96 -11.46 -20.58
C ILE A 230 -6.45 -11.90 -19.20
N PHE A 231 -6.03 -10.96 -18.36
CA PHE A 231 -5.52 -11.23 -17.02
C PHE A 231 -6.53 -10.83 -15.95
N ASN A 232 -6.72 -11.70 -14.95
CA ASN A 232 -7.43 -11.33 -13.74
C ASN A 232 -6.60 -10.33 -12.92
N HIS A 233 -7.26 -9.49 -12.12
CA HIS A 233 -6.59 -8.54 -11.22
C HIS A 233 -5.58 -7.60 -11.90
N SER A 234 -5.78 -7.31 -13.19
CA SER A 234 -4.90 -6.48 -14.00
C SER A 234 -5.31 -5.00 -14.06
N THR A 235 -4.38 -4.15 -14.50
CA THR A 235 -4.60 -2.77 -14.92
C THR A 235 -3.60 -2.40 -16.03
N ILE A 236 -3.84 -1.26 -16.70
CA ILE A 236 -2.87 -0.71 -17.67
C ILE A 236 -1.96 0.33 -17.02
N GLY A 237 -0.71 0.38 -17.47
CA GLY A 237 0.29 1.38 -17.09
C GLY A 237 0.91 2.09 -18.29
N ALA A 238 1.72 3.12 -18.04
CA ALA A 238 2.36 3.91 -19.08
C ALA A 238 3.76 4.37 -18.68
N SER A 239 4.68 4.41 -19.65
CA SER A 239 5.90 5.21 -19.53
C SER A 239 5.57 6.70 -19.55
N ARG A 240 6.46 7.54 -19.00
CA ARG A 240 6.30 9.00 -19.02
C ARG A 240 6.02 9.56 -20.42
N VAL A 241 6.71 9.06 -21.44
CA VAL A 241 6.56 9.55 -22.82
C VAL A 241 5.12 9.36 -23.34
N VAL A 242 4.47 8.26 -22.98
CA VAL A 242 3.08 7.98 -23.35
C VAL A 242 2.12 8.96 -22.67
N CYS A 243 2.40 9.34 -21.42
CA CYS A 243 1.63 10.35 -20.70
C CYS A 243 1.87 11.77 -21.23
N ASP A 244 3.13 12.12 -21.51
CA ASP A 244 3.50 13.42 -22.08
C ASP A 244 2.88 13.63 -23.47
N LEU A 245 2.67 12.55 -24.24
CA LEU A 245 1.95 12.57 -25.53
C LEU A 245 0.41 12.60 -25.38
N GLY A 246 -0.11 12.55 -24.14
CA GLY A 246 -1.54 12.58 -23.86
C GLY A 246 -2.29 11.28 -24.18
N TRP A 247 -1.59 10.17 -24.44
CA TRP A 247 -2.23 8.90 -24.80
C TRP A 247 -2.83 8.18 -23.59
N LEU A 248 -2.24 8.37 -22.41
CA LEU A 248 -2.76 7.92 -21.13
C LEU A 248 -2.55 9.01 -20.07
N PRO A 249 -3.43 9.12 -19.05
CA PRO A 249 -3.30 10.14 -18.02
C PRO A 249 -2.08 9.89 -17.13
N TYR A 250 -1.55 10.95 -16.49
CA TYR A 250 -0.42 10.85 -15.56
C TYR A 250 -0.68 9.92 -14.36
N SER A 251 -1.94 9.65 -14.02
CA SER A 251 -2.30 8.63 -13.02
C SER A 251 -1.82 7.22 -13.40
N LYS A 252 -1.53 6.98 -14.68
CA LYS A 252 -0.98 5.73 -15.24
C LYS A 252 0.54 5.73 -15.37
N GLN A 253 1.22 6.82 -15.06
CA GLN A 253 2.66 6.91 -15.23
C GLN A 253 3.39 6.03 -14.21
N ILE A 254 4.33 5.23 -14.69
CA ILE A 254 5.23 4.40 -13.90
C ILE A 254 6.66 4.90 -14.08
N GLY A 255 7.42 4.96 -12.98
CA GLY A 255 8.82 5.39 -12.99
C GLY A 255 9.18 6.25 -11.78
N GLU A 256 10.38 6.82 -11.79
CA GLU A 256 10.95 7.62 -10.70
C GLU A 256 10.07 8.82 -10.32
N THR A 257 9.55 9.55 -11.32
CA THR A 257 8.64 10.68 -11.10
C THR A 257 7.16 10.27 -11.18
N GLY A 258 6.88 8.97 -11.35
CA GLY A 258 5.54 8.41 -11.43
C GLY A 258 5.26 7.51 -10.24
N LYS A 259 4.41 6.51 -10.44
CA LYS A 259 4.15 5.48 -9.44
C LYS A 259 5.25 4.43 -9.44
N LYS A 260 5.61 3.98 -8.24
CA LYS A 260 6.38 2.75 -8.02
C LYS A 260 5.39 1.61 -7.79
N VAL A 261 5.60 0.50 -8.49
CA VAL A 261 4.68 -0.64 -8.50
C VAL A 261 5.42 -1.93 -8.20
N ASN A 262 4.73 -2.89 -7.60
CA ASN A 262 5.25 -4.20 -7.26
C ASN A 262 4.21 -5.29 -7.64
N PRO A 263 3.91 -5.45 -8.95
CA PRO A 263 2.99 -6.47 -9.40
C PRO A 263 3.65 -7.86 -9.37
N GLN A 264 2.82 -8.91 -9.41
CA GLN A 264 3.27 -10.27 -9.69
C GLN A 264 3.80 -10.38 -11.11
N LEU A 265 3.14 -9.71 -12.07
CA LEU A 265 3.55 -9.67 -13.48
C LEU A 265 3.54 -8.24 -14.00
N TYR A 266 4.65 -7.82 -14.59
CA TYR A 266 4.79 -6.59 -15.35
C TYR A 266 5.09 -6.92 -16.82
N LEU A 267 4.14 -6.61 -17.71
CA LEU A 267 4.29 -6.78 -19.15
C LEU A 267 4.66 -5.43 -19.79
N ALA A 268 5.92 -5.30 -20.22
CA ALA A 268 6.47 -4.09 -20.81
C ALA A 268 6.32 -4.10 -22.34
N CYS A 269 5.34 -3.37 -22.85
CA CYS A 269 5.01 -3.32 -24.28
C CYS A 269 5.64 -2.08 -24.94
N GLY A 270 6.74 -2.25 -25.67
CA GLY A 270 7.41 -1.16 -26.40
C GLY A 270 8.08 -0.13 -25.50
N ILE A 271 8.54 -0.55 -24.33
CA ILE A 271 9.26 0.27 -23.37
C ILE A 271 10.76 0.04 -23.58
N SER A 272 11.54 1.11 -23.76
CA SER A 272 12.99 1.02 -23.93
C SER A 272 13.74 0.69 -22.63
N GLY A 273 13.17 1.06 -21.47
CA GLY A 273 13.75 0.79 -20.16
C GLY A 273 14.72 1.87 -19.67
N SER A 274 14.37 3.16 -19.80
CA SER A 274 15.18 4.24 -19.20
C SER A 274 15.31 4.02 -17.70
N THR A 275 16.43 4.45 -17.11
CA THR A 275 16.71 4.27 -15.67
C THR A 275 15.57 4.79 -14.79
N GLN A 276 14.93 5.88 -15.20
CA GLN A 276 13.77 6.45 -14.49
C GLN A 276 12.57 5.50 -14.54
N HIS A 277 12.28 4.86 -15.68
CA HIS A 277 11.19 3.89 -15.77
C HIS A 277 11.49 2.64 -14.93
N LEU A 278 12.72 2.12 -15.01
CA LEU A 278 13.15 0.93 -14.27
C LEU A 278 13.04 1.12 -12.75
N ALA A 279 13.34 2.31 -12.24
CA ALA A 279 13.17 2.65 -10.83
C ALA A 279 11.72 2.50 -10.32
N GLY A 280 10.73 2.55 -11.22
CA GLY A 280 9.31 2.36 -10.90
C GLY A 280 8.87 0.91 -10.85
N ILE A 281 9.62 -0.02 -11.45
CA ILE A 281 9.23 -1.44 -11.61
C ILE A 281 10.24 -2.42 -10.99
N LYS A 282 11.28 -1.91 -10.33
CA LYS A 282 12.39 -2.71 -9.77
C LYS A 282 11.94 -3.83 -8.82
N ASP A 283 10.79 -3.66 -8.17
CA ASP A 283 10.29 -4.59 -7.17
C ASP A 283 9.31 -5.61 -7.77
N ALA A 284 8.95 -5.50 -9.06
CA ALA A 284 8.06 -6.44 -9.75
C ALA A 284 8.62 -7.87 -9.72
N LYS A 285 7.75 -8.85 -9.46
CA LYS A 285 8.17 -10.26 -9.31
C LYS A 285 8.61 -10.89 -10.62
N MET A 286 7.91 -10.58 -11.71
CA MET A 286 8.23 -11.04 -13.05
C MET A 286 8.02 -9.89 -14.04
N ILE A 287 9.01 -9.69 -14.91
CA ILE A 287 9.03 -8.71 -15.98
C ILE A 287 9.15 -9.47 -17.30
N ILE A 288 8.16 -9.28 -18.17
CA ILE A 288 8.17 -9.76 -19.55
C ILE A 288 8.25 -8.53 -20.45
N ALA A 289 9.21 -8.49 -21.36
CA ALA A 289 9.40 -7.37 -22.28
C ALA A 289 9.10 -7.79 -23.72
N ILE A 290 8.32 -6.98 -24.43
CA ILE A 290 8.06 -7.12 -25.86
C ILE A 290 8.53 -5.82 -26.53
N ASN A 291 9.55 -5.91 -27.38
CA ASN A 291 10.11 -4.76 -28.05
C ASN A 291 10.69 -5.16 -29.42
N SER A 292 10.49 -4.35 -30.45
CA SER A 292 11.08 -4.60 -31.76
C SER A 292 12.58 -4.28 -31.82
N ASP A 293 13.08 -3.44 -30.90
CA ASP A 293 14.50 -3.14 -30.78
C ASP A 293 15.21 -4.19 -29.89
N PRO A 294 16.05 -5.08 -30.45
CA PRO A 294 16.76 -6.11 -29.69
C PRO A 294 17.77 -5.54 -28.68
N GLN A 295 18.13 -4.25 -28.80
CA GLN A 295 19.08 -3.57 -27.92
C GLN A 295 18.39 -2.75 -26.81
N ALA A 296 17.07 -2.89 -26.65
CA ALA A 296 16.33 -2.17 -25.61
C ALA A 296 16.82 -2.54 -24.20
N VAL A 297 17.16 -1.53 -23.39
CA VAL A 297 17.69 -1.67 -22.02
C VAL A 297 16.76 -2.47 -21.10
N ILE A 298 15.45 -2.45 -21.36
CA ILE A 298 14.48 -3.25 -20.60
C ILE A 298 14.82 -4.75 -20.58
N PHE A 299 15.45 -5.28 -21.64
CA PHE A 299 15.84 -6.68 -21.71
C PHE A 299 16.90 -7.06 -20.67
N ASN A 300 17.66 -6.10 -20.15
CA ASN A 300 18.67 -6.36 -19.11
C ASN A 300 18.05 -6.80 -17.77
N ILE A 301 16.77 -6.49 -17.53
CA ILE A 301 16.08 -6.85 -16.27
C ILE A 301 14.86 -7.76 -16.48
N ALA A 302 14.44 -7.97 -17.73
CA ALA A 302 13.32 -8.83 -18.06
C ALA A 302 13.70 -10.30 -17.91
N GLN A 303 12.85 -11.09 -17.25
CA GLN A 303 13.03 -12.54 -17.17
C GLN A 303 12.73 -13.21 -18.52
N TYR A 304 11.82 -12.61 -19.30
CA TYR A 304 11.48 -13.05 -20.64
C TYR A 304 11.48 -11.87 -21.60
N GLY A 305 12.17 -12.00 -22.73
CA GLY A 305 12.24 -11.01 -23.80
C GLY A 305 11.70 -11.56 -25.11
N ILE A 306 10.84 -10.80 -25.77
CA ILE A 306 10.28 -11.11 -27.09
C ILE A 306 10.66 -9.98 -28.04
N ILE A 307 11.38 -10.32 -29.10
CA ILE A 307 11.82 -9.38 -30.13
C ILE A 307 10.85 -9.46 -31.29
N GLU A 308 9.80 -8.63 -31.28
CA GLU A 308 8.73 -8.63 -32.30
C GLU A 308 7.95 -7.30 -32.28
N ASP A 309 7.22 -6.99 -33.37
CA ASP A 309 6.25 -5.88 -33.38
C ASP A 309 5.05 -6.22 -32.47
N LEU A 310 4.75 -5.30 -31.55
CA LEU A 310 3.60 -5.36 -30.63
C LEU A 310 2.26 -5.59 -31.34
N LYS A 311 2.03 -4.92 -32.47
CA LYS A 311 0.79 -5.03 -33.25
C LYS A 311 0.63 -6.40 -33.89
N THR A 312 1.72 -7.16 -34.02
CA THR A 312 1.72 -8.54 -34.50
C THR A 312 1.58 -9.50 -33.33
N PHE A 313 2.42 -9.34 -32.31
CA PHE A 313 2.53 -10.29 -31.21
C PHE A 313 1.33 -10.27 -30.26
N LEU A 314 0.84 -9.09 -29.86
CA LEU A 314 -0.24 -8.98 -28.85
C LEU A 314 -1.56 -9.63 -29.32
N PRO A 315 -2.05 -9.44 -30.57
CA PRO A 315 -3.21 -10.17 -31.06
C PRO A 315 -3.03 -11.69 -31.03
N ILE A 316 -1.84 -12.19 -31.37
CA ILE A 316 -1.54 -13.63 -31.37
C ILE A 316 -1.57 -14.16 -29.93
N LEU A 317 -0.99 -13.42 -28.99
CA LEU A 317 -1.01 -13.76 -27.56
C LEU A 317 -2.46 -13.86 -27.04
N ILE A 318 -3.29 -12.85 -27.31
CA ILE A 318 -4.70 -12.83 -26.90
C ILE A 318 -5.44 -14.04 -27.48
N LYS A 319 -5.27 -14.30 -28.79
CA LYS A 319 -5.90 -15.44 -29.47
C LYS A 319 -5.46 -16.77 -28.85
N LYS A 320 -4.16 -16.96 -28.62
CA LYS A 320 -3.61 -18.19 -28.02
C LYS A 320 -4.11 -18.41 -26.60
N TYR A 321 -4.22 -17.34 -25.82
CA TYR A 321 -4.81 -17.41 -24.49
C TYR A 321 -6.28 -17.86 -24.54
N GLN A 322 -7.10 -17.26 -25.42
CA GLN A 322 -8.49 -17.66 -25.60
C GLN A 322 -8.65 -19.11 -26.07
N GLU A 323 -7.75 -19.60 -26.92
CA GLU A 323 -7.71 -21.01 -27.33
C GLU A 323 -7.38 -21.94 -26.16
N SER A 324 -6.54 -21.52 -25.21
CA SER A 324 -6.15 -22.34 -24.05
C SER A 324 -7.22 -22.46 -22.96
N LEU A 325 -8.25 -21.60 -23.00
CA LEU A 325 -9.39 -21.65 -22.09
C LEU A 325 -10.49 -22.64 -22.55
N LYS A 326 -10.34 -23.22 -23.74
CA LYS A 326 -11.23 -24.24 -24.30
C LYS A 326 -10.69 -25.63 -24.01
#